data_AF-M5C590-F1
#
_entry.id   AF-M5C590-F1
#
_cell.length_a   1.000
_cell.length_b   1.000
_cell.length_c   1.000
_cell.angle_alpha   90.00
_cell.angle_beta   90.00
_cell.angle_gamma   90.00
#
_symmetry.space_group_name_H-M   'P 1'
#
loop_
_entity.id
_entity.type
_entity.pdbx_description
1 polymer ?
#
loop_
_entity_poly.entity_id
_entity_poly.type
_entity_poly.pdbx_seq_one_letter_code
_entity_poly.pdbx_strand_id
1 'polypeptide(L)'
;MKGCVDIYEGACKERKEHKDLAMKLERTLTDLAEYMKQPIGSDMSNSVKRIYCDLEDEAKKVSEKQATATGRRMIGALEGSDGILEAHRRIDELLGRLSRNANMFTLSSANRQEMDKESRLDRMSPAKSAMYNSAESHDIKRGSCAPQTREVQIRLLLDWACTPESGRTCWINGMAGTGKTTIAHTVCTKLDEACALGASFFCSRVIPECRQAKHIIPSIAYQLARFSVTFHHALDKVLHSDPDAHTRTLEIQYKKLIVEPLLQTKGTLPADFIVVIDALDECENE
;
A
#
# COMPACT_ATOMS: atom_id res chain seq x y z
N MET A 1 2.46 -17.57 -10.32
CA MET A 1 1.84 -17.81 -11.66
C MET A 1 1.05 -19.12 -11.73
N LYS A 2 1.68 -20.31 -11.77
CA LYS A 2 0.93 -21.60 -11.92
C LYS A 2 -0.17 -21.80 -10.87
N GLY A 3 0.13 -21.53 -9.60
CA GLY A 3 -0.84 -21.72 -8.50
C GLY A 3 -2.17 -20.97 -8.66
N CYS A 4 -2.17 -19.69 -9.05
CA CYS A 4 -3.43 -18.95 -9.25
C CYS A 4 -4.19 -19.41 -10.51
N VAL A 5 -3.48 -19.77 -11.58
CA VAL A 5 -4.09 -20.25 -12.84
C VAL A 5 -4.74 -21.61 -12.63
N ASP A 6 -4.03 -22.55 -11.96
CA ASP A 6 -4.53 -23.89 -11.65
C ASP A 6 -5.77 -23.84 -10.73
N ILE A 7 -5.79 -22.90 -9.78
CA ILE A 7 -6.91 -22.65 -8.88
C ILE A 7 -8.14 -22.13 -9.63
N TYR A 8 -7.94 -21.32 -10.67
CA TYR A 8 -9.02 -20.68 -11.42
C TYR A 8 -9.58 -21.55 -12.55
N GLU A 9 -8.74 -22.40 -13.15
CA GLU A 9 -9.18 -23.39 -14.17
C GLU A 9 -10.08 -24.48 -13.58
N GLY A 10 -9.83 -24.93 -12.34
CA GLY A 10 -10.68 -25.90 -11.65
C GLY A 10 -12.09 -25.39 -11.29
N ALA A 11 -12.27 -24.08 -11.34
CA ALA A 11 -13.40 -23.33 -10.81
C ALA A 11 -14.54 -23.08 -11.84
N CYS A 12 -14.24 -23.09 -13.14
CA CYS A 12 -15.11 -22.52 -14.18
C CYS A 12 -16.14 -23.48 -14.84
N LYS A 13 -16.89 -24.28 -14.06
CA LYS A 13 -17.83 -25.23 -14.68
C LYS A 13 -19.22 -24.72 -15.08
N GLU A 14 -19.71 -23.57 -14.61
CA GLU A 14 -21.11 -23.18 -14.91
C GLU A 14 -21.32 -21.65 -15.12
N ARG A 15 -21.56 -21.28 -16.39
CA ARG A 15 -22.11 -20.01 -16.99
C ARG A 15 -21.17 -19.28 -17.96
N LYS A 16 -21.77 -18.65 -18.98
CA LYS A 16 -21.10 -17.95 -20.10
C LYS A 16 -20.32 -16.71 -19.64
N GLU A 17 -20.88 -15.93 -18.70
CA GLU A 17 -20.23 -14.76 -18.10
C GLU A 17 -18.99 -15.14 -17.26
N HIS A 18 -19.05 -16.28 -16.56
CA HIS A 18 -17.89 -16.82 -15.83
C HIS A 18 -16.76 -17.25 -16.77
N LYS A 19 -17.08 -17.80 -17.95
CA LYS A 19 -16.09 -18.15 -18.97
C LYS A 19 -15.40 -16.93 -19.60
N ASP A 20 -16.16 -15.87 -19.87
CA ASP A 20 -15.59 -14.64 -20.46
C ASP A 20 -14.63 -13.95 -19.48
N LEU A 21 -14.99 -13.92 -18.19
CA LEU A 21 -14.13 -13.39 -17.15
C LEU A 21 -12.90 -14.26 -16.90
N ALA A 22 -13.03 -15.59 -16.97
CA ALA A 22 -11.90 -16.52 -16.90
C ALA A 22 -10.89 -16.32 -18.02
N MET A 23 -11.37 -16.19 -19.27
CA MET A 23 -10.50 -15.91 -20.42
C MET A 23 -9.80 -14.56 -20.29
N LYS A 24 -10.48 -13.55 -19.73
CA LYS A 24 -9.89 -12.22 -19.48
C LYS A 24 -8.83 -12.27 -18.37
N LEU A 25 -9.08 -13.01 -17.29
CA LEU A 25 -8.11 -13.25 -16.22
C LEU A 25 -6.89 -13.99 -16.76
N GLU A 26 -7.09 -15.08 -17.51
CA GLU A 26 -6.00 -15.89 -18.08
C GLU A 26 -5.14 -15.08 -19.04
N ARG A 27 -5.74 -14.25 -19.91
CA ARG A 27 -5.01 -13.28 -20.74
C ARG A 27 -4.21 -12.30 -19.92
N THR A 28 -4.82 -11.65 -18.94
CA THR A 28 -4.14 -10.62 -18.16
C THR A 28 -3.03 -11.21 -17.29
N LEU A 29 -3.24 -12.41 -16.74
CA LEU A 29 -2.20 -13.15 -16.02
C LEU A 29 -1.07 -13.61 -16.94
N THR A 30 -1.36 -13.95 -18.19
CA THR A 30 -0.36 -14.30 -19.20
C THR A 30 0.44 -13.07 -19.63
N ASP A 31 -0.21 -11.92 -19.84
CA ASP A 31 0.47 -10.65 -20.13
C ASP A 31 1.35 -10.21 -18.95
N LEU A 32 0.84 -10.35 -17.71
CA LEU A 32 1.61 -10.12 -16.49
C LEU A 32 2.75 -11.15 -16.32
N ALA A 33 2.53 -12.40 -16.72
CA ALA A 33 3.54 -13.46 -16.72
C ALA A 33 4.69 -13.17 -17.66
N GLU A 34 4.38 -12.69 -18.86
CA GLU A 34 5.37 -12.27 -19.84
C GLU A 34 6.12 -11.01 -19.39
N TYR A 35 5.42 -10.07 -18.76
CA TYR A 35 6.04 -8.91 -18.11
C TYR A 35 6.98 -9.33 -16.96
N MET A 36 6.57 -10.31 -16.13
CA MET A 36 7.38 -10.88 -15.03
C MET A 36 8.62 -11.66 -15.50
N LYS A 37 8.65 -12.13 -16.75
CA LYS A 37 9.83 -12.81 -17.34
C LYS A 37 10.90 -11.83 -17.82
N GLN A 38 10.60 -10.53 -17.85
CA GLN A 38 11.60 -9.51 -18.20
C GLN A 38 12.57 -9.29 -17.03
N PRO A 39 13.86 -8.96 -17.28
CA PRO A 39 14.87 -8.75 -16.23
C PRO A 39 14.55 -7.58 -15.28
N ILE A 40 13.53 -6.79 -15.60
CA ILE A 40 12.97 -5.68 -14.81
C ILE A 40 12.01 -6.19 -13.70
N GLY A 41 11.52 -7.44 -13.80
CA GLY A 41 10.61 -8.04 -12.81
C GLY A 41 11.19 -8.20 -11.40
N SER A 42 12.52 -8.08 -11.23
CA SER A 42 13.17 -8.14 -9.91
C SER A 42 13.07 -6.85 -9.09
N ASP A 43 12.63 -5.73 -9.69
CA ASP A 43 12.57 -4.42 -9.02
C ASP A 43 11.13 -3.87 -8.93
N MET A 44 10.18 -4.74 -8.56
CA MET A 44 8.80 -4.32 -8.36
C MET A 44 8.68 -3.43 -7.11
N SER A 45 8.04 -2.27 -7.28
CA SER A 45 7.69 -1.41 -6.14
C SER A 45 6.75 -2.12 -5.16
N ASN A 46 6.82 -1.76 -3.88
CA ASN A 46 6.00 -2.38 -2.83
C ASN A 46 4.50 -2.27 -3.13
N SER A 47 4.06 -1.19 -3.77
CA SER A 47 2.67 -1.04 -4.23
C SER A 47 2.23 -2.13 -5.21
N VAL A 48 3.10 -2.56 -6.13
CA VAL A 48 2.78 -3.62 -7.10
C VAL A 48 2.79 -4.99 -6.40
N LYS A 49 3.76 -5.22 -5.50
CA LYS A 49 3.80 -6.44 -4.67
C LYS A 49 2.52 -6.59 -3.85
N ARG A 50 2.02 -5.49 -3.26
CA ARG A 50 0.77 -5.50 -2.49
C ARG A 50 -0.44 -5.87 -3.35
N ILE A 51 -0.61 -5.24 -4.51
CA ILE A 51 -1.71 -5.56 -5.44
C ILE A 51 -1.67 -7.03 -5.86
N TYR A 52 -0.46 -7.57 -6.04
CA TYR A 52 -0.28 -8.99 -6.34
C TYR A 52 -0.73 -9.89 -5.16
N CYS A 53 -0.36 -9.57 -3.92
CA CYS A 53 -0.85 -10.28 -2.74
C CYS A 53 -2.39 -10.22 -2.62
N ASP A 54 -2.99 -9.04 -2.83
CA ASP A 54 -4.45 -8.87 -2.79
C ASP A 54 -5.15 -9.74 -3.86
N LEU A 55 -4.52 -9.85 -5.04
CA LEU A 55 -5.01 -10.69 -6.14
C LEU A 55 -4.96 -12.18 -5.77
N GLU A 56 -3.87 -12.65 -5.17
CA GLU A 56 -3.75 -14.03 -4.69
C GLU A 56 -4.77 -14.35 -3.59
N ASP A 57 -4.99 -13.43 -2.65
CA ASP A 57 -5.97 -13.59 -1.58
C ASP A 57 -7.41 -13.65 -2.09
N GLU A 58 -7.79 -12.78 -3.03
CA GLU A 58 -9.12 -12.82 -3.64
C GLU A 58 -9.32 -14.07 -4.51
N ALA A 59 -8.30 -14.50 -5.27
CA ALA A 59 -8.36 -15.74 -6.04
C ALA A 59 -8.55 -16.97 -5.13
N LYS A 60 -7.89 -17.02 -3.98
CA LYS A 60 -8.05 -18.09 -2.99
C LYS A 60 -9.48 -18.11 -2.42
N LYS A 61 -10.05 -16.96 -2.06
CA LYS A 61 -11.44 -16.85 -1.58
C LYS A 61 -12.46 -17.38 -2.59
N VAL A 62 -12.25 -17.11 -3.89
CA VAL A 62 -13.13 -17.62 -4.97
C VAL A 62 -13.10 -19.14 -5.00
N SER A 63 -11.92 -19.75 -4.93
CA SER A 63 -11.75 -21.21 -4.94
C SER A 63 -12.44 -21.90 -3.77
N GLU A 64 -12.25 -21.39 -2.56
CA GLU A 64 -12.85 -21.95 -1.34
C GLU A 64 -14.39 -21.88 -1.38
N LYS A 65 -14.95 -20.76 -1.87
CA LYS A 65 -16.40 -20.57 -2.01
C LYS A 65 -17.01 -21.48 -3.08
N GLN A 66 -16.28 -21.76 -4.16
CA GLN A 66 -16.77 -22.66 -5.21
C GLN A 66 -16.68 -24.14 -4.82
N ALA A 67 -15.65 -24.53 -4.05
CA ALA A 67 -15.56 -25.87 -3.48
C ALA A 67 -16.74 -26.16 -2.54
N THR A 68 -17.15 -25.18 -1.73
CA THR A 68 -18.30 -25.28 -0.83
C THR A 68 -19.65 -25.25 -1.57
N ALA A 69 -19.77 -24.47 -2.65
CA ALA A 69 -20.97 -24.45 -3.50
C ALA A 69 -21.19 -25.78 -4.24
N THR A 70 -20.11 -26.44 -4.69
CA THR A 70 -20.16 -27.74 -5.36
C THR A 70 -20.59 -28.88 -4.40
N GLY A 71 -20.25 -28.76 -3.11
CA GLY A 71 -20.63 -29.71 -2.07
C GLY A 71 -22.07 -29.55 -1.55
N ARG A 72 -22.64 -28.33 -1.58
CA ARG A 72 -24.02 -28.06 -1.14
C ARG A 72 -25.00 -28.05 -2.31
N ARG A 73 -25.42 -29.24 -2.77
CA ARG A 73 -26.63 -29.34 -3.58
C ARG A 73 -27.85 -28.90 -2.75
N MET A 74 -28.53 -27.86 -3.23
CA MET A 74 -29.97 -27.53 -3.08
C MET A 74 -30.51 -26.64 -1.95
N ILE A 75 -29.75 -26.09 -1.00
CA ILE A 75 -30.33 -25.10 -0.05
C ILE A 75 -29.33 -23.95 0.18
N GLY A 76 -29.48 -22.83 -0.54
CA GLY A 76 -28.67 -21.61 -0.36
C GLY A 76 -28.04 -20.98 -1.62
N ALA A 77 -28.57 -21.25 -2.82
CA ALA A 77 -27.96 -20.80 -4.09
C ALA A 77 -28.00 -19.28 -4.37
N LEU A 78 -28.74 -18.49 -3.59
CA LEU A 78 -28.88 -17.04 -3.81
C LEU A 78 -27.80 -16.20 -3.11
N GLU A 79 -27.33 -16.61 -1.92
CA GLU A 79 -26.29 -15.86 -1.18
C GLU A 79 -24.87 -16.20 -1.66
N GLY A 80 -24.63 -17.44 -2.11
CA GLY A 80 -23.32 -17.89 -2.60
C GLY A 80 -22.92 -17.30 -3.96
N SER A 81 -23.89 -17.01 -4.83
CA SER A 81 -23.64 -16.46 -6.18
C SER A 81 -23.19 -15.00 -6.12
N ASP A 82 -23.74 -14.20 -5.20
CA ASP A 82 -23.45 -12.77 -5.07
C ASP A 82 -22.02 -12.53 -4.55
N GLY A 83 -21.61 -13.29 -3.54
CA GLY A 83 -20.26 -13.22 -2.99
C GLY A 83 -19.15 -13.73 -3.93
N ILE A 84 -19.49 -14.52 -4.94
CA ILE A 84 -18.57 -14.94 -6.01
C ILE A 84 -18.47 -13.83 -7.07
N LEU A 85 -19.58 -13.22 -7.48
CA LEU A 85 -19.59 -12.10 -8.42
C LEU A 85 -18.80 -10.89 -7.90
N GLU A 86 -18.90 -10.58 -6.61
CA GLU A 86 -18.15 -9.47 -6.02
C GLU A 86 -16.64 -9.74 -5.98
N ALA A 87 -16.22 -10.98 -5.69
CA ALA A 87 -14.80 -11.36 -5.71
C ALA A 87 -14.22 -11.27 -7.13
N HIS A 88 -15.00 -11.69 -8.13
CA HIS A 88 -14.67 -11.52 -9.54
C HIS A 88 -14.50 -10.04 -9.93
N ARG A 89 -15.41 -9.16 -9.47
CA ARG A 89 -15.30 -7.70 -9.68
C ARG A 89 -14.02 -7.12 -9.07
N ARG A 90 -13.64 -7.59 -7.88
CA ARG A 90 -12.39 -7.18 -7.20
C ARG A 90 -11.15 -7.63 -7.97
N ILE A 91 -11.13 -8.87 -8.46
CA ILE A 91 -10.07 -9.40 -9.31
C ILE A 91 -9.92 -8.53 -10.57
N ASP A 92 -11.01 -8.23 -11.26
CA ASP A 92 -11.02 -7.36 -12.44
C ASP A 92 -10.45 -5.96 -12.14
N GLU A 93 -10.78 -5.39 -10.97
CA GLU A 93 -10.24 -4.11 -10.54
C GLU A 93 -8.73 -4.17 -10.28
N LEU A 94 -8.25 -5.19 -9.56
CA LEU A 94 -6.84 -5.40 -9.26
C LEU A 94 -6.01 -5.58 -10.54
N LEU A 95 -6.50 -6.38 -11.48
CA LEU A 95 -5.90 -6.53 -12.81
C LEU A 95 -5.81 -5.19 -13.54
N GLY A 96 -6.89 -4.42 -13.55
CA GLY A 96 -6.90 -3.08 -14.16
C GLY A 96 -5.90 -2.12 -13.50
N ARG A 97 -5.63 -2.26 -12.20
CA ARG A 97 -4.57 -1.51 -11.51
C ARG A 97 -3.18 -1.98 -11.95
N LEU A 98 -2.94 -3.28 -12.04
CA LEU A 98 -1.65 -3.84 -12.48
C LEU A 98 -1.31 -3.44 -13.92
N SER A 99 -2.26 -3.56 -14.87
CA SER A 99 -2.03 -3.16 -16.26
C SER A 99 -1.70 -1.67 -16.39
N ARG A 100 -2.35 -0.81 -15.59
CA ARG A 100 -2.03 0.63 -15.55
C ARG A 100 -0.64 0.90 -14.96
N ASN A 101 -0.23 0.18 -13.92
CA ASN A 101 1.13 0.27 -13.38
C ASN A 101 2.17 -0.14 -14.43
N ALA A 102 1.95 -1.24 -15.14
CA ALA A 102 2.86 -1.70 -16.20
C ALA A 102 3.00 -0.68 -17.33
N ASN A 103 1.88 -0.15 -17.84
CA ASN A 103 1.90 0.91 -18.86
C ASN A 103 2.64 2.16 -18.39
N MET A 104 2.43 2.55 -17.12
CA MET A 104 3.10 3.73 -16.57
C MET A 104 4.60 3.49 -16.37
N PHE A 105 5.00 2.28 -16.00
CA PHE A 105 6.41 1.89 -15.90
C PHE A 105 7.12 1.97 -17.26
N THR A 106 6.49 1.47 -18.33
CA THR A 106 7.02 1.57 -19.71
C THR A 106 7.17 3.03 -20.15
N LEU A 107 6.22 3.89 -19.77
CA LEU A 107 6.30 5.33 -20.04
C LEU A 107 7.40 6.02 -19.21
N SER A 108 7.63 5.59 -17.97
CA SER A 108 8.70 6.15 -17.14
C SER A 108 10.10 5.74 -17.61
N SER A 109 10.29 4.49 -18.06
CA SER A 109 11.58 3.99 -18.56
C SER A 109 11.97 4.56 -19.93
N ALA A 110 10.98 4.96 -20.74
CA ALA A 110 11.21 5.70 -21.98
C ALA A 110 11.75 7.13 -21.73
N ASN A 111 11.54 7.70 -20.53
CA ASN A 111 11.98 9.05 -20.18
C ASN A 111 13.35 9.04 -19.49
N ARG A 112 14.40 9.41 -20.24
CA ARG A 112 15.83 9.39 -19.86
C ARG A 112 16.27 10.37 -18.75
N GLN A 113 15.35 10.85 -17.91
CA GLN A 113 15.56 11.93 -16.92
C GLN A 113 15.53 11.46 -15.46
N GLU A 114 15.82 10.19 -15.16
CA GLU A 114 15.70 9.65 -13.79
C GLU A 114 16.54 10.38 -12.74
N MET A 115 17.76 10.83 -13.09
CA MET A 115 18.62 11.58 -12.15
C MET A 115 17.99 12.90 -11.68
N ASP A 116 17.25 13.57 -12.56
CA ASP A 116 16.61 14.85 -12.26
C ASP A 116 15.40 14.65 -11.33
N LYS A 117 14.70 13.52 -11.47
CA LYS A 117 13.57 13.13 -10.60
C LYS A 117 14.03 12.85 -9.17
N GLU A 118 15.07 12.04 -9.00
CA GLU A 118 15.58 11.70 -7.65
C GLU A 118 16.09 12.96 -6.94
N SER A 119 16.76 13.87 -7.67
CA SER A 119 17.23 15.14 -7.12
C SER A 119 16.09 16.02 -6.58
N ARG A 120 14.91 16.01 -7.22
CA ARG A 120 13.72 16.74 -6.74
C ARG A 120 13.12 16.12 -5.49
N LEU A 121 13.10 14.79 -5.41
CA LEU A 121 12.65 14.10 -4.20
C LEU A 121 13.56 14.41 -3.01
N ASP A 122 14.88 14.33 -3.19
CA ASP A 122 15.85 14.62 -2.13
C ASP A 122 15.82 16.10 -1.71
N ARG A 123 15.53 17.03 -2.63
CA ARG A 123 15.38 18.46 -2.32
C ARG A 123 14.27 18.74 -1.30
N MET A 124 13.25 17.88 -1.20
CA MET A 124 12.22 18.02 -0.17
C MET A 124 12.78 17.88 1.26
N SER A 125 14.01 17.40 1.42
CA SER A 125 14.69 17.20 2.70
C SER A 125 13.84 16.36 3.67
N PRO A 126 13.45 15.13 3.28
CA PRO A 126 12.65 14.27 4.14
C PRO A 126 13.43 13.91 5.42
N ALA A 127 12.76 13.90 6.57
CA ALA A 127 13.33 13.50 7.85
C ALA A 127 13.49 11.97 7.87
N LYS A 128 14.61 11.47 7.33
CA LYS A 128 14.86 10.02 7.20
C LYS A 128 14.95 9.34 8.58
N SER A 129 15.34 10.07 9.63
CA SER A 129 15.35 9.59 11.02
C SER A 129 13.96 9.42 11.67
N ALA A 130 12.91 9.93 11.02
CA ALA A 130 11.53 9.75 11.47
C ALA A 130 10.92 8.43 10.98
N MET A 131 11.56 7.72 10.04
CA MET A 131 11.09 6.41 9.59
C MET A 131 11.18 5.39 10.74
N TYR A 132 10.21 4.46 10.80
CA TYR A 132 10.11 3.49 11.90
C TYR A 132 11.39 2.64 12.04
N ASN A 133 12.02 2.30 10.91
CA ASN A 133 13.22 1.48 10.77
C ASN A 133 14.50 2.30 10.51
N SER A 134 14.49 3.60 10.84
CA SER A 134 15.68 4.46 10.77
C SER A 134 16.81 3.97 11.68
N ALA A 135 18.05 4.33 11.37
CA ALA A 135 19.20 4.00 12.23
C ALA A 135 19.05 4.63 13.62
N GLU A 136 18.53 5.86 13.68
CA GLU A 136 18.28 6.62 14.89
C GLU A 136 17.18 5.99 15.77
N SER A 137 16.34 5.13 15.19
CA SER A 137 15.34 4.33 15.94
C SER A 137 16.02 3.51 17.05
N HIS A 138 17.18 2.91 16.74
CA HIS A 138 17.96 2.15 17.71
C HIS A 138 18.52 3.04 18.83
N ASP A 139 19.06 4.22 18.48
CA ASP A 139 19.70 5.13 19.44
C ASP A 139 18.73 5.64 20.50
N ILE A 140 17.48 5.89 20.11
CA ILE A 140 16.42 6.32 21.04
C ILE A 140 15.58 5.15 21.58
N LYS A 141 16.03 3.90 21.38
CA LYS A 141 15.39 2.66 21.85
C LYS A 141 13.94 2.50 21.39
N ARG A 142 13.60 3.00 20.20
CA ARG A 142 12.37 2.62 19.48
C ARG A 142 12.55 1.21 18.95
N GLY A 143 11.52 0.39 19.11
CA GLY A 143 11.59 -1.01 18.69
C GLY A 143 10.26 -1.72 18.86
N SER A 144 10.22 -2.95 18.36
CA SER A 144 9.03 -3.79 18.42
C SER A 144 8.71 -4.24 19.84
N CYS A 145 7.43 -4.58 20.05
CA CYS A 145 6.96 -5.22 21.27
C CYS A 145 7.76 -6.50 21.54
N ALA A 146 7.98 -6.78 22.83
CA ALA A 146 8.54 -8.06 23.24
C ALA A 146 7.63 -9.20 22.73
N PRO A 147 8.19 -10.37 22.39
CA PRO A 147 7.41 -11.50 21.93
C PRO A 147 6.24 -11.79 22.86
N GLN A 148 5.08 -12.12 22.29
CA GLN A 148 3.85 -12.47 23.03
C GLN A 148 3.26 -11.35 23.89
N THR A 149 3.69 -10.10 23.68
CA THR A 149 3.10 -8.94 24.35
C THR A 149 2.25 -8.12 23.38
N ARG A 150 1.17 -7.51 23.90
CA ARG A 150 0.27 -6.61 23.16
C ARG A 150 -0.35 -7.20 21.87
N GLU A 151 -0.36 -8.53 21.75
CA GLU A 151 -0.83 -9.23 20.54
C GLU A 151 -2.28 -8.89 20.19
N VAL A 152 -3.15 -8.76 21.20
CA VAL A 152 -4.56 -8.40 20.98
C VAL A 152 -4.67 -7.02 20.34
N GLN A 153 -3.93 -6.03 20.86
CA GLN A 153 -3.94 -4.68 20.32
C GLN A 153 -3.36 -4.63 18.90
N ILE A 154 -2.24 -5.31 18.67
CA ILE A 154 -1.62 -5.41 17.35
C ILE A 154 -2.58 -6.04 16.35
N ARG A 155 -3.23 -7.15 16.71
CA ARG A 155 -4.19 -7.84 15.86
C ARG A 155 -5.38 -6.94 15.51
N LEU A 156 -5.95 -6.24 16.49
CA LEU A 156 -7.06 -5.30 16.24
C LEU A 156 -6.68 -4.21 15.21
N LEU A 157 -5.45 -3.70 15.28
CA LEU A 157 -4.97 -2.68 14.34
C LEU A 157 -4.74 -3.22 12.93
N LEU A 158 -4.22 -4.45 12.82
CA LEU A 158 -4.03 -5.09 11.52
C LEU A 158 -5.36 -5.53 10.90
N ASP A 159 -6.27 -6.06 11.71
CA ASP A 159 -7.64 -6.39 11.28
C ASP A 159 -8.36 -5.14 10.78
N TRP A 160 -8.21 -4.01 11.50
CA TRP A 160 -8.70 -2.71 11.06
C TRP A 160 -8.11 -2.30 9.70
N ALA A 161 -6.79 -2.40 9.55
CA ALA A 161 -6.08 -2.02 8.32
C ALA A 161 -6.53 -2.83 7.10
N CYS A 162 -6.86 -4.11 7.29
CA CYS A 162 -7.29 -5.02 6.22
C CYS A 162 -8.81 -4.99 5.93
N THR A 163 -9.60 -4.20 6.68
CA THR A 163 -11.07 -4.19 6.55
C THR A 163 -11.54 -2.89 5.87
N PRO A 164 -12.00 -2.94 4.61
CA PRO A 164 -12.39 -1.74 3.86
C PRO A 164 -13.47 -0.88 4.53
N GLU A 165 -14.36 -1.51 5.31
CA GLU A 165 -15.50 -0.88 5.98
C GLU A 165 -15.13 -0.21 7.31
N SER A 166 -13.93 -0.45 7.85
CA SER A 166 -13.50 0.00 9.19
C SER A 166 -13.16 1.49 9.30
N GLY A 167 -13.43 2.26 8.26
CA GLY A 167 -13.11 3.69 8.17
C GLY A 167 -11.67 3.95 7.73
N ARG A 168 -11.34 5.23 7.47
CA ARG A 168 -10.06 5.64 6.88
C ARG A 168 -9.01 6.09 7.89
N THR A 169 -9.36 6.13 9.19
CA THR A 169 -8.47 6.61 10.24
C THR A 169 -8.67 5.79 11.50
N CYS A 170 -7.58 5.28 12.06
CA CYS A 170 -7.52 4.65 13.38
C CYS A 170 -6.73 5.55 14.33
N TRP A 171 -7.18 5.69 15.56
CA TRP A 171 -6.49 6.47 16.58
C TRP A 171 -6.20 5.61 17.81
N ILE A 172 -4.92 5.48 18.15
CA ILE A 172 -4.47 4.79 19.37
C ILE A 172 -4.23 5.86 20.44
N ASN A 173 -4.95 5.77 21.55
CA ASN A 173 -4.74 6.63 22.71
C ASN A 173 -4.44 5.79 23.96
N GLY A 174 -3.92 6.46 24.99
CA GLY A 174 -3.58 5.83 26.25
C GLY A 174 -2.55 6.65 27.01
N MET A 175 -2.38 6.34 28.30
CA MET A 175 -1.45 7.05 29.18
C MET A 175 -0.01 7.05 28.63
N ALA A 176 0.79 8.05 29.02
CA ALA A 176 2.22 8.06 28.71
C ALA A 176 2.89 6.81 29.28
N GLY A 177 3.87 6.26 28.56
CA GLY A 177 4.60 5.07 28.98
C GLY A 177 3.89 3.72 28.80
N THR A 178 2.67 3.67 28.24
CA THR A 178 1.96 2.38 28.02
C THR A 178 2.46 1.56 26.82
N GLY A 179 3.46 2.07 26.09
CA GLY A 179 4.07 1.38 24.95
C GLY A 179 3.35 1.60 23.61
N LYS A 180 2.63 2.72 23.42
CA LYS A 180 1.95 3.05 22.15
C LYS A 180 2.90 3.09 20.96
N THR A 181 4.02 3.80 21.09
CA THR A 181 5.09 3.85 20.07
C THR A 181 5.65 2.47 19.75
N THR A 182 5.82 1.61 20.76
CA THR A 182 6.27 0.22 20.60
C THR A 182 5.26 -0.61 19.80
N ILE A 183 3.95 -0.45 20.08
CA ILE A 183 2.87 -1.07 19.32
C ILE A 183 2.89 -0.56 17.87
N ALA A 184 2.97 0.76 17.67
CA ALA A 184 3.03 1.37 16.34
C ALA A 184 4.23 0.87 15.54
N HIS A 185 5.39 0.70 16.17
CA HIS A 185 6.58 0.13 15.55
C HIS A 185 6.34 -1.32 15.08
N THR A 186 5.78 -2.17 15.93
CA THR A 186 5.46 -3.56 15.53
C THR A 186 4.41 -3.63 14.44
N VAL A 187 3.40 -2.75 14.46
CA VAL A 187 2.42 -2.64 13.38
C VAL A 187 3.11 -2.22 12.08
N CYS A 188 4.02 -1.24 12.11
CA CYS A 188 4.82 -0.87 10.93
C CYS A 188 5.63 -2.05 10.39
N THR A 189 6.34 -2.80 11.25
CA THR A 189 7.10 -3.99 10.83
C THR A 189 6.20 -4.99 10.10
N LYS A 190 5.04 -5.32 10.66
CA LYS A 190 4.11 -6.28 10.06
C LYS A 190 3.48 -5.79 8.75
N LEU A 191 3.17 -4.49 8.67
CA LEU A 191 2.66 -3.87 7.45
C LEU A 191 3.72 -3.83 6.36
N ASP A 192 4.99 -3.56 6.70
CA ASP A 192 6.09 -3.53 5.74
C ASP A 192 6.40 -4.93 5.20
N GLU A 193 6.41 -5.95 6.07
CA GLU A 193 6.49 -7.38 5.68
C GLU A 193 5.38 -7.77 4.69
N ALA A 194 4.17 -7.22 4.87
CA ALA A 194 3.02 -7.43 4.00
C ALA A 194 2.96 -6.49 2.78
N CYS A 195 3.99 -5.67 2.55
CA CYS A 195 4.04 -4.61 1.55
C CYS A 195 2.86 -3.61 1.63
N ALA A 196 2.21 -3.49 2.78
CA ALA A 196 1.07 -2.61 3.04
C ALA A 196 1.46 -1.27 3.68
N LEU A 197 2.69 -1.12 4.18
CA LEU A 197 3.16 0.15 4.74
C LEU A 197 3.55 1.11 3.60
N GLY A 198 2.74 2.15 3.39
CA GLY A 198 3.03 3.20 2.41
C GLY A 198 4.02 4.25 2.93
N ALA A 199 3.91 4.61 4.22
CA ALA A 199 4.84 5.52 4.88
C ALA A 199 4.74 5.43 6.41
N SER A 200 5.79 5.87 7.10
CA SER A 200 5.81 6.03 8.55
C SER A 200 6.47 7.35 8.97
N PHE A 201 5.98 7.98 10.03
CA PHE A 201 6.63 9.13 10.64
C PHE A 201 6.49 9.06 12.17
N PHE A 202 7.60 8.88 12.86
CA PHE A 202 7.67 8.81 14.31
C PHE A 202 8.27 10.09 14.85
N CYS A 203 7.41 10.93 15.42
CA CYS A 203 7.85 12.17 16.02
C CYS A 203 8.74 11.89 17.24
N SER A 204 9.66 12.80 17.54
CA SER A 204 10.53 12.68 18.71
C SER A 204 11.06 14.02 19.16
N ARG A 205 10.92 14.34 20.45
CA ARG A 205 11.51 15.56 21.03
C ARG A 205 13.04 15.61 20.98
N VAL A 206 13.68 14.44 20.94
CA VAL A 206 15.13 14.28 21.01
C VAL A 206 15.78 14.52 19.65
N ILE A 207 15.10 14.17 18.55
CA ILE A 207 15.63 14.28 17.20
C ILE A 207 15.08 15.56 16.54
N PRO A 208 15.93 16.56 16.22
CA PRO A 208 15.47 17.88 15.77
C PRO A 208 14.55 17.87 14.55
N GLU A 209 14.78 17.01 13.57
CA GLU A 209 13.92 16.90 12.38
C GLU A 209 12.60 16.16 12.64
N CYS A 210 12.54 15.30 13.66
CA CYS A 210 11.34 14.55 14.03
C CYS A 210 10.36 15.34 14.90
N ARG A 211 10.76 16.47 15.47
CA ARG A 211 9.87 17.34 16.28
C ARG A 211 9.26 18.51 15.49
N GLN A 212 9.61 18.70 14.22
CA GLN A 212 9.09 19.81 13.42
C GLN A 212 7.98 19.31 12.48
N ALA A 213 6.76 19.81 12.67
CA ALA A 213 5.59 19.38 11.91
C ALA A 213 5.74 19.57 10.38
N LYS A 214 6.50 20.58 9.96
CA LYS A 214 6.80 20.87 8.54
C LYS A 214 7.54 19.75 7.80
N HIS A 215 8.15 18.79 8.50
CA HIS A 215 8.81 17.65 7.88
C HIS A 215 7.89 16.44 7.68
N ILE A 216 6.70 16.40 8.31
CA ILE A 216 5.81 15.24 8.26
C ILE A 216 5.34 14.97 6.83
N ILE A 217 4.74 15.97 6.18
CA ILE A 217 4.13 15.80 4.86
C ILE A 217 5.19 15.49 3.77
N PRO A 218 6.32 16.23 3.68
CA PRO A 218 7.35 15.92 2.69
C PRO A 218 7.96 14.53 2.89
N SER A 219 8.12 14.08 4.13
CA SER A 219 8.65 12.74 4.45
C SER A 219 7.67 11.62 4.09
N ILE A 220 6.38 11.83 4.30
CA ILE A 220 5.33 10.89 3.86
C ILE A 220 5.28 10.84 2.33
N ALA A 221 5.28 11.99 1.65
CA ALA A 221 5.28 12.06 0.19
C ALA A 221 6.50 11.36 -0.42
N TYR A 222 7.68 11.57 0.16
CA TYR A 222 8.90 10.87 -0.23
C TYR A 222 8.75 9.35 -0.10
N GLN A 223 8.28 8.84 1.05
CA GLN A 223 8.08 7.40 1.24
C GLN A 223 7.02 6.82 0.28
N LEU A 224 5.93 7.54 0.03
CA LEU A 224 4.91 7.12 -0.96
C LEU A 224 5.47 7.06 -2.39
N ALA A 225 6.40 7.95 -2.75
CA ALA A 225 7.11 7.89 -4.03
C ALA A 225 8.02 6.66 -4.13
N ARG A 226 8.64 6.25 -3.02
CA ARG A 226 9.41 5.00 -2.95
C ARG A 226 8.51 3.76 -2.95
N PHE A 227 7.31 3.88 -2.40
CA PHE A 227 6.31 2.82 -2.36
C PHE A 227 5.68 2.54 -3.72
N SER A 228 5.41 3.58 -4.53
CA SER A 228 4.79 3.46 -5.85
C SER A 228 5.43 4.35 -6.91
N VAL A 229 5.86 3.72 -8.00
CA VAL A 229 6.42 4.41 -9.18
C VAL A 229 5.40 5.37 -9.79
N THR A 230 4.12 5.00 -9.80
CA THR A 230 3.07 5.87 -10.38
C THR A 230 2.87 7.12 -9.53
N PHE A 231 2.87 6.98 -8.20
CA PHE A 231 2.84 8.10 -7.27
C PHE A 231 4.08 8.97 -7.40
N HIS A 232 5.27 8.38 -7.49
CA HIS A 232 6.52 9.12 -7.74
C HIS A 232 6.38 9.98 -8.99
N HIS A 233 5.95 9.43 -10.13
CA HIS A 233 5.84 10.21 -11.35
C HIS A 233 4.82 11.35 -11.23
N ALA A 234 3.71 11.15 -10.54
CA ALA A 234 2.73 12.20 -10.28
C ALA A 234 3.29 13.31 -9.37
N LEU A 235 4.00 12.94 -8.31
CA LEU A 235 4.67 13.87 -7.40
C LEU A 235 5.78 14.66 -8.11
N ASP A 236 6.57 13.99 -8.95
CA ASP A 236 7.63 14.59 -9.75
C ASP A 236 7.08 15.71 -10.65
N LYS A 237 5.92 15.51 -11.29
CA LYS A 237 5.25 16.57 -12.08
C LYS A 237 4.86 17.77 -11.22
N VAL A 238 4.36 17.52 -10.00
CA VAL A 238 4.03 18.61 -9.06
C VAL A 238 5.29 19.38 -8.70
N LEU A 239 6.37 18.70 -8.30
CA LEU A 239 7.64 19.32 -7.93
C LEU A 239 8.33 20.00 -9.11
N HIS A 240 8.11 19.53 -10.34
CA HIS A 240 8.59 20.22 -11.53
C HIS A 240 7.85 21.55 -11.74
N SER A 241 6.53 21.57 -11.51
CA SER A 241 5.71 22.78 -11.65
C SER A 241 5.86 23.77 -10.49
N ASP A 242 6.13 23.27 -9.28
CA ASP A 242 6.25 24.04 -8.04
C ASP A 242 7.38 23.45 -7.18
N PRO A 243 8.65 23.77 -7.48
CA PRO A 243 9.81 23.18 -6.82
C PRO A 243 9.86 23.36 -5.30
N ASP A 244 9.23 24.43 -4.80
CA ASP A 244 9.27 24.82 -3.40
C ASP A 244 7.98 24.45 -2.65
N ALA A 245 7.10 23.65 -3.24
CA ALA A 245 5.84 23.22 -2.60
C ALA A 245 6.04 22.62 -1.20
N HIS A 246 7.18 21.97 -0.96
CA HIS A 246 7.58 21.35 0.31
C HIS A 246 7.98 22.33 1.42
N THR A 247 8.22 23.61 1.10
CA THR A 247 8.59 24.64 2.11
C THR A 247 7.41 25.51 2.52
N ARG A 248 6.26 25.37 1.84
CA ARG A 248 5.07 26.19 2.08
C ARG A 248 4.30 25.73 3.32
N THR A 249 3.19 26.40 3.63
CA THR A 249 2.28 26.02 4.72
C THR A 249 1.84 24.55 4.63
N LEU A 250 1.54 23.92 5.77
CA LEU A 250 1.12 22.52 5.84
C LEU A 250 -0.11 22.21 4.95
N GLU A 251 -1.05 23.14 4.83
CA GLU A 251 -2.21 22.99 3.95
C GLU A 251 -1.80 22.87 2.48
N ILE A 252 -0.87 23.72 2.04
CA ILE A 252 -0.34 23.68 0.66
C ILE A 252 0.47 22.42 0.45
N GLN A 253 1.35 22.05 1.40
CA GLN A 253 2.12 20.81 1.32
C GLN A 253 1.19 19.60 1.18
N TYR A 254 0.16 19.51 2.03
CA TYR A 254 -0.78 18.38 2.00
C TYR A 254 -1.50 18.30 0.65
N LYS A 255 -2.01 19.43 0.16
CA LYS A 255 -2.69 19.49 -1.13
C LYS A 255 -1.76 19.10 -2.28
N LYS A 256 -0.58 19.71 -2.35
CA LYS A 256 0.36 19.57 -3.46
C LYS A 256 1.08 18.23 -3.46
N LEU A 257 1.57 17.78 -2.31
CA LEU A 257 2.46 16.63 -2.22
C LEU A 257 1.70 15.30 -1.97
N ILE A 258 0.48 15.36 -1.44
CA ILE A 258 -0.31 14.16 -1.12
C ILE A 258 -1.57 14.09 -1.98
N VAL A 259 -2.47 15.08 -1.88
CA VAL A 259 -3.80 15.00 -2.51
C VAL A 259 -3.72 15.00 -4.04
N GLU A 260 -3.02 15.96 -4.64
CA GLU A 260 -2.90 16.06 -6.10
C GLU A 260 -2.27 14.80 -6.73
N PRO A 261 -1.16 14.25 -6.21
CA PRO A 261 -0.59 12.99 -6.71
C PRO A 261 -1.48 11.76 -6.47
N LEU A 262 -2.15 11.65 -5.31
CA LEU A 262 -3.07 10.53 -5.03
C LEU A 262 -4.27 10.52 -5.98
N LEU A 263 -4.83 11.69 -6.30
CA LEU A 263 -5.95 11.79 -7.23
C LEU A 263 -5.58 11.31 -8.64
N GLN A 264 -4.35 11.60 -9.08
CA GLN A 264 -3.84 11.14 -10.38
C GLN A 264 -3.57 9.62 -10.41
N THR A 265 -3.32 9.00 -9.25
CA THR A 265 -2.84 7.62 -9.13
C THR A 265 -3.82 6.69 -8.39
N LYS A 266 -5.04 7.15 -8.14
CA LYS A 266 -6.11 6.37 -7.49
C LYS A 266 -6.38 5.02 -8.16
N GLY A 267 -6.19 4.96 -9.48
CA GLY A 267 -6.39 3.74 -10.28
C GLY A 267 -5.17 2.82 -10.36
N THR A 268 -4.06 3.15 -9.71
CA THR A 268 -2.81 2.36 -9.76
C THR A 268 -2.32 1.95 -8.38
N LEU A 269 -2.65 2.69 -7.33
CA LEU A 269 -2.26 2.32 -5.96
C LEU A 269 -3.10 1.16 -5.39
N PRO A 270 -2.56 0.39 -4.42
CA PRO A 270 -3.35 -0.49 -3.56
C PRO A 270 -4.47 0.29 -2.84
N ALA A 271 -5.56 -0.39 -2.50
CA ALA A 271 -6.69 0.27 -1.83
C ALA A 271 -6.46 0.49 -0.34
N ASP A 272 -5.50 -0.23 0.23
CA ASP A 272 -5.38 -0.56 1.66
C ASP A 272 -3.97 -0.30 2.20
N PHE A 273 -3.13 0.43 1.47
CA PHE A 273 -1.86 0.86 2.02
C PHE A 273 -2.08 1.80 3.21
N ILE A 274 -1.20 1.70 4.22
CA ILE A 274 -1.32 2.40 5.49
C ILE A 274 -0.18 3.40 5.63
N VAL A 275 -0.52 4.58 6.16
CA VAL A 275 0.45 5.56 6.66
C VAL A 275 0.34 5.61 8.17
N VAL A 276 1.45 5.42 8.87
CA VAL A 276 1.51 5.47 10.33
C VAL A 276 2.19 6.76 10.78
N ILE A 277 1.52 7.52 11.64
CA ILE A 277 2.12 8.70 12.29
C ILE A 277 2.05 8.47 13.80
N ASP A 278 3.21 8.45 14.45
CA ASP A 278 3.33 8.22 15.89
C ASP A 278 3.75 9.49 16.63
N ALA A 279 3.27 9.62 17.85
CA ALA A 279 3.65 10.65 18.83
C ALA A 279 3.54 12.11 18.32
N LEU A 280 2.47 12.46 17.58
CA LEU A 280 2.24 13.84 17.09
C LEU A 280 2.34 14.91 18.19
N ASP A 281 2.05 14.55 19.45
CA ASP A 281 2.18 15.42 20.64
C ASP A 281 3.64 15.70 21.07
N GLU A 282 4.62 15.06 20.41
CA GLU A 282 6.05 15.35 20.54
C GLU A 282 6.55 16.41 19.56
N CYS A 283 5.72 16.85 18.61
CA CYS A 283 6.06 18.00 17.77
C CYS A 283 6.07 19.30 18.59
N GLU A 284 6.96 20.21 18.21
CA GLU A 284 6.95 21.59 18.68
C GLU A 284 5.71 22.28 18.09
N ASN A 285 5.02 23.05 18.94
CA ASN A 285 3.98 23.96 18.47
C ASN A 285 4.70 25.14 17.80
N GLU A 286 4.67 25.20 16.47
CA GLU A 286 4.96 26.43 15.72
C GLU A 286 3.74 27.37 15.75
#